data_AF-A0A1M5U0R4-F1
#
_entry.id   AF-A0A1M5U0R4-F1
#
_cell.length_a   1.000
_cell.length_b   1.000
_cell.length_c   1.000
_cell.angle_alpha   90.00
_cell.angle_beta   90.00
_cell.angle_gamma   90.00
#
_symmetry.space_group_name_H-M   'P 1'
#
loop_
_entity.id
_entity.type
_entity.pdbx_description
1 polymer ?
#
loop_
_entity_poly.entity_id
_entity_poly.type
_entity_poly.pdbx_seq_one_letter_code
_entity_poly.pdbx_strand_id
1 'polypeptide(L)' 'MIIGEYLKKNDIDTYRELKNIGRMQKKKDIKLGDRPERLMQHDSYRKQGRRVRQVKWG' A
#
# COMPACT_ATOMS: atom_id res chain seq x y z
N MET A 1 21.00 -13.74 -16.17
CA MET A 1 20.89 -12.30 -15.89
C MET A 1 19.45 -11.99 -15.51
N ILE A 2 19.19 -11.57 -14.29
CA ILE A 2 17.82 -11.26 -13.85
C ILE A 2 17.50 -9.83 -14.28
N ILE A 3 16.30 -9.59 -14.85
CA ILE A 3 15.85 -8.26 -15.30
C ILE A 3 16.06 -7.19 -14.22
N GLY A 4 15.80 -7.53 -12.95
CA GLY A 4 16.02 -6.63 -11.82
C GLY A 4 17.48 -6.24 -11.58
N GLU A 5 18.44 -7.14 -11.79
CA GLU A 5 19.87 -6.85 -11.66
C GLU A 5 20.39 -6.02 -12.82
N TYR A 6 19.88 -6.29 -14.03
CA TYR A 6 20.16 -5.49 -15.21
C TYR A 6 19.66 -4.05 -15.06
N LEU A 7 18.41 -3.87 -14.62
CA LEU A 7 17.85 -2.55 -14.32
C LEU A 7 18.67 -1.84 -13.24
N LYS A 8 19.00 -2.53 -12.14
CA LYS A 8 19.80 -1.94 -11.06
C LYS A 8 21.17 -1.41 -11.54
N LYS A 9 21.78 -2.05 -12.54
CA LYS A 9 23.09 -1.66 -13.08
C LYS A 9 23.00 -0.54 -14.12
N ASN A 10 21.99 -0.58 -15.00
CA ASN A 10 21.88 0.33 -16.15
C ASN A 10 20.98 1.54 -15.87
N ASP A 11 19.98 1.39 -15.00
CA ASP A 11 19.00 2.43 -14.66
C ASP A 11 18.51 2.25 -13.20
N ILE A 12 19.26 2.87 -12.29
CA ILE A 12 19.02 2.77 -10.85
C ILE A 12 17.73 3.48 -10.43
N ASP A 13 17.31 4.51 -11.15
CA ASP A 13 16.14 5.31 -10.81
C ASP A 13 14.86 4.55 -11.15
N THR A 14 14.78 3.99 -12.36
CA THR A 14 13.69 3.08 -12.75
C THR A 14 13.59 1.88 -11.82
N TYR A 15 14.73 1.28 -11.43
CA TYR A 15 14.74 0.19 -10.44
C TYR A 15 14.15 0.61 -9.08
N ARG A 16 14.50 1.80 -8.58
CA ARG A 16 14.00 2.34 -7.30
C ARG A 16 12.51 2.64 -7.36
N GLU A 17 12.02 3.25 -8.44
CA GLU A 17 10.61 3.54 -8.65
C GLU A 17 9.77 2.25 -8.67
N LEU A 18 10.16 1.27 -9.50
CA LEU A 18 9.47 -0.02 -9.59
C LEU A 18 9.43 -0.75 -8.25
N LYS A 19 10.54 -0.73 -7.50
CA LYS A 19 10.60 -1.31 -6.15
C LYS A 19 9.67 -0.61 -5.17
N ASN A 20 9.54 0.71 -5.26
CA ASN A 20 8.63 1.49 -4.43
C ASN A 20 7.17 1.23 -4.78
N ILE A 21 6.82 1.13 -6.07
CA ILE A 21 5.47 0.76 -6.52
C ILE A 21 5.08 -0.62 -5.95
N GLY A 22 5.95 -1.62 -6.09
CA GLY A 22 5.70 -2.95 -5.53
C GLY A 22 5.51 -2.97 -4.01
N ARG A 23 6.26 -2.12 -3.27
CA ARG A 23 6.08 -1.96 -1.82
C ARG A 23 4.76 -1.25 -1.46
N MET A 24 4.32 -0.28 -2.27
CA MET A 24 3.07 0.43 -2.04
C MET A 24 1.85 -0.45 -2.30
N GLN A 25 1.89 -1.32 -3.33
CA GLN A 25 0.82 -2.29 -3.59
C GLN A 25 0.64 -3.27 -2.43
N LYS A 26 1.74 -3.78 -1.84
CA LYS A 26 1.69 -4.68 -0.67
C LYS A 26 1.14 -4.03 0.61
N LYS A 27 1.12 -2.70 0.73
CA LYS A 27 0.54 -2.02 1.89
C LYS A 27 -0.98 -1.91 1.82
N LYS A 28 -1.58 -2.13 0.66
CA LYS A 28 -3.03 -2.01 0.42
C LYS A 28 -3.65 -3.40 0.31
N ASP A 29 -3.37 -4.27 1.29
CA ASP A 29 -3.90 -5.64 1.33
C ASP A 29 -5.38 -5.68 1.73
N ILE A 30 -6.22 -4.95 1.01
CA ILE A 30 -7.66 -5.16 1.02
C ILE A 30 -8.00 -5.77 -0.31
N LYS A 31 -8.26 -7.07 -0.26
CA LYS A 31 -8.74 -7.80 -1.43
C LYS A 31 -10.25 -7.60 -1.54
N LEU A 32 -10.74 -7.42 -2.77
CA LEU A 32 -12.16 -7.49 -3.05
C LEU A 32 -12.66 -8.88 -2.60
N GLY A 33 -13.69 -8.94 -1.76
CA GLY A 33 -14.18 -10.20 -1.18
C GLY A 33 -13.50 -10.64 0.13
N ASP A 34 -12.70 -9.79 0.78
CA ASP A 34 -12.27 -10.03 2.16
C ASP A 34 -13.46 -9.92 3.14
N ARG A 35 -13.27 -10.39 4.38
CA ARG A 35 -14.34 -10.42 5.39
C ARG A 35 -14.89 -9.01 5.68
N PRO A 36 -16.20 -8.85 5.90
CA PRO A 36 -16.83 -7.55 6.20
C PRO A 36 -16.13 -6.77 7.33
N GLU A 37 -15.66 -7.45 8.37
CA GLU A 37 -14.98 -6.85 9.52
C GLU A 37 -13.65 -6.19 9.12
N ARG A 38 -12.87 -6.83 8.24
CA ARG A 38 -11.62 -6.27 7.71
C ARG A 38 -11.86 -5.07 6.80
N LEU A 39 -12.94 -5.12 6.00
CA LEU A 39 -13.36 -4.00 5.16
C LEU A 39 -13.81 -2.80 6.02
N MET A 40 -14.54 -3.05 7.10
CA MET A 40 -14.97 -2.01 8.04
C MET A 40 -13.80 -1.41 8.83
N GLN A 41 -12.80 -2.20 9.21
CA GLN A 41 -11.62 -1.75 9.96
C GLN A 41 -10.74 -0.78 9.17
N HIS A 42 -10.57 -0.97 7.86
CA HIS A 42 -9.75 -0.04 7.06
C HIS A 42 -10.29 1.39 7.06
N ASP A 43 -11.62 1.51 7.06
CA ASP A 43 -12.31 2.80 7.07
C ASP A 43 -12.68 3.26 8.49
N SER A 44 -12.23 2.54 9.52
CA SER A 44 -12.61 2.83 10.92
C SER A 44 -11.98 4.11 11.46
N TYR A 45 -10.89 4.60 10.86
CA TYR A 45 -10.24 5.86 11.25
C TYR A 45 -10.12 6.84 10.09
N ARG A 46 -10.55 8.09 10.31
CA ARG A 46 -10.45 9.19 9.33
C ARG A 46 -9.90 10.46 9.97
N LYS A 47 -9.19 11.28 9.19
CA LYS A 47 -8.78 12.63 9.63
C LYS A 47 -9.99 13.59 9.61
N GLN A 48 -10.30 14.17 10.76
CA GLN A 48 -11.25 15.29 10.91
C GLN A 48 -10.54 16.46 11.58
N GLY A 49 -10.55 17.64 10.93
CA GLY A 49 -10.00 18.87 11.51
C GLY A 49 -8.55 18.72 12.01
N ARG A 50 -7.70 18.00 11.24
CA ARG A 50 -6.29 17.65 11.53
C ARG A 50 -6.04 16.48 12.51
N ARG A 51 -7.04 15.96 13.21
CA ARG A 51 -6.87 14.82 14.13
C ARG A 51 -7.39 13.51 13.51
N VAL A 52 -6.70 12.40 13.75
CA VAL A 52 -7.22 11.06 13.41
C VAL A 52 -8.28 10.69 14.44
N ARG A 53 -9.49 10.35 13.98
CA ARG A 53 -10.61 9.94 14.84
C ARG A 53 -11.21 8.64 14.34
N GLN A 54 -11.69 7.83 15.28
CA GLN A 54 -12.50 6.65 14.95
C GLN A 54 -13.86 7.11 14.46
N VAL A 55 -14.30 6.63 13.29
CA VAL A 55 -15.54 7.03 12.62
C VAL A 55 -16.53 5.87 12.46
N LYS A 56 -16.06 4.63 12.61
CA LYS A 56 -16.89 3.42 12.61
C LYS A 56 -16.44 2.53 13.77
N TRP A 57 -17.36 1.77 14.33
CA TRP A 57 -17.00 0.66 15.22
C TRP A 57 -16.42 -0.44 14.33
N GLY A 58 -15.20 -0.85 14.63
CA GLY A 58 -14.53 -1.99 13.99
C GLY A 58 -14.77 -3.26 14.79
#